data_AF-A0A979G1M5-F1
#
_entry.id   AF-A0A979G1M5-F1
#
_cell.length_a   1.000
_cell.length_b   1.000
_cell.length_c   1.000
_cell.angle_alpha   90.00
_cell.angle_beta   90.00
_cell.angle_gamma   90.00
#
_symmetry.space_group_name_H-M   'P 1'
#
loop_
_entity.id
_entity.type
_entity.pdbx_description
1 polymer ?
#
loop_
_entity_poly.entity_id
_entity_poly.type
_entity_poly.pdbx_seq_one_letter_code
_entity_poly.pdbx_strand_id
1 'polypeptide(L)'
;MVLNTNLRCLSQIPPINGGFTDPLLYPNELPWTTPILLTMEVQTVSSRTYGFMVLYDMHTTFFSNVIVDISEKDAGERLGTKANHMAWLAGSLVQERFELAKSFGLDKQQQAHDLFKDHKGIQEGVQYPALQTFEQDWKIISPLLRKALLEADDEKLDEPFEMPGMKMTLFELISFQIYREANCIGQLALWRRLLGYPAMKYM
;
A
#
# COMPACT_ATOMS: atom_id res chain seq x y z
N MET A 1 32.10 -11.05 -44.48
CA MET A 1 31.28 -11.82 -43.52
C MET A 1 32.24 -12.54 -42.59
N VAL A 2 32.57 -11.93 -41.45
CA VAL A 2 33.58 -12.43 -40.52
C VAL A 2 32.90 -12.48 -39.16
N LEU A 3 32.59 -13.69 -38.70
CA LEU A 3 32.14 -13.97 -37.33
C LEU A 3 33.39 -14.14 -36.47
N ASN A 4 33.58 -13.21 -35.54
CA ASN A 4 34.69 -13.22 -34.59
C ASN A 4 34.09 -13.47 -33.19
N THR A 5 34.04 -14.73 -32.75
CA THR A 5 33.63 -15.12 -31.40
C THR A 5 34.87 -15.56 -30.63
N ASN A 6 35.50 -14.62 -29.92
CA ASN A 6 36.54 -14.92 -28.94
C ASN A 6 35.90 -15.24 -27.58
N LEU A 7 35.62 -16.53 -27.35
CA LEU A 7 35.42 -17.10 -26.02
C LEU A 7 36.80 -17.46 -25.44
N ARG A 8 37.41 -16.57 -24.67
CA ARG A 8 38.56 -16.88 -23.81
C ARG A 8 38.55 -16.02 -22.54
N CYS A 9 37.92 -16.52 -21.48
CA CYS A 9 38.35 -16.28 -20.10
C CYS A 9 37.57 -17.17 -19.12
N LEU A 10 37.83 -18.48 -19.14
CA LEU A 10 37.40 -19.39 -18.07
C LEU A 10 38.48 -20.46 -17.89
N SER A 11 39.63 -20.09 -17.34
CA SER A 11 40.65 -21.08 -16.96
C SER A 11 41.61 -20.61 -15.87
N GLN A 12 41.16 -19.78 -14.92
CA GLN A 12 41.94 -19.43 -13.72
C GLN A 12 41.05 -19.20 -12.49
N ILE A 13 40.17 -20.16 -12.17
CA ILE A 13 39.56 -20.22 -10.83
C ILE A 13 40.24 -21.38 -10.09
N PRO A 14 41.05 -21.12 -9.04
CA PRO A 14 41.60 -22.18 -8.22
C PRO A 14 40.48 -22.85 -7.39
N PRO A 15 40.63 -24.14 -7.05
CA PRO A 15 39.60 -24.84 -6.29
C PRO A 15 39.49 -24.25 -4.88
N ILE A 16 38.26 -23.95 -4.45
CA ILE A 16 37.94 -23.53 -3.08
C ILE A 16 38.00 -24.78 -2.20
N ASN A 17 39.19 -25.13 -1.73
CA ASN A 17 39.39 -26.05 -0.62
C ASN A 17 39.86 -25.22 0.58
N GLY A 18 38.92 -24.78 1.42
CA GLY A 18 39.19 -24.07 2.64
C GLY A 18 37.95 -24.01 3.51
N GLY A 19 37.95 -24.77 4.60
CA GLY A 19 36.88 -24.74 5.60
C GLY A 19 36.81 -23.36 6.24
N PHE A 20 35.61 -22.78 6.26
CA PHE A 20 35.32 -21.55 7.00
C PHE A 20 35.14 -21.88 8.47
N THR A 21 36.23 -21.83 9.24
CA THR A 21 36.15 -21.65 10.70
C THR A 21 37.25 -20.70 11.14
N ASP A 22 37.07 -19.41 10.85
CA ASP A 22 37.75 -18.35 11.60
C ASP A 22 36.69 -17.51 12.33
N PRO A 23 36.51 -17.70 13.65
CA PRO A 23 35.52 -16.96 14.44
C PRO A 23 35.94 -15.52 14.76
N LEU A 24 37.08 -15.02 14.26
CA LEU A 24 37.63 -13.71 14.68
C LEU A 24 37.46 -12.58 13.65
N LEU A 25 36.73 -12.81 12.55
CA LEU A 25 36.50 -11.79 11.50
C LEU A 25 35.15 -11.05 11.58
N TYR A 26 34.30 -11.35 12.58
CA TYR A 26 33.05 -10.62 12.82
C TYR A 26 33.00 -10.12 14.27
N PRO A 27 33.51 -8.92 14.57
CA PRO A 27 33.37 -8.37 15.90
C PRO A 27 31.90 -8.00 16.13
N ASN A 28 31.28 -8.71 17.07
CA ASN A 28 30.05 -8.40 17.79
C ASN A 28 28.95 -7.75 16.94
N GLU A 29 28.02 -8.59 16.49
CA GLU A 29 26.66 -8.21 16.12
C GLU A 29 26.14 -7.11 17.05
N LEU A 30 26.02 -5.89 16.52
CA LEU A 30 25.07 -4.93 17.06
C LEU A 30 23.74 -5.67 17.10
N PRO A 31 23.07 -5.79 18.25
CA PRO A 31 21.73 -6.36 18.25
C PRO A 31 20.92 -5.45 17.34
N TRP A 32 20.43 -6.00 16.23
CA TRP A 32 19.29 -5.43 15.53
C TRP A 32 18.13 -5.52 16.52
N THR A 33 18.09 -4.62 17.50
CA THR A 33 16.84 -4.20 18.12
C THR A 33 16.13 -3.43 17.03
N THR A 34 15.64 -4.20 16.05
CA THR A 34 14.50 -3.86 15.22
C THR A 34 13.56 -3.13 16.18
N PRO A 35 13.23 -1.85 15.95
CA PRO A 35 12.05 -1.33 16.60
C PRO A 35 10.98 -2.35 16.24
N ILE A 36 10.49 -3.05 17.26
CA ILE A 36 9.40 -3.99 17.11
C ILE A 36 8.35 -3.14 16.40
N LEU A 37 8.19 -3.34 15.10
CA LEU A 37 6.92 -3.12 14.46
C LEU A 37 5.99 -3.82 15.44
N LEU A 38 5.18 -3.05 16.16
CA LEU A 38 4.04 -3.57 16.89
C LEU A 38 3.14 -4.19 15.82
N THR A 39 3.59 -5.31 15.25
CA THR A 39 2.80 -6.18 14.41
C THR A 39 1.81 -6.75 15.39
N MET A 40 0.63 -6.12 15.42
CA MET A 40 -0.54 -6.76 16.00
C MET A 40 -0.56 -8.19 15.44
N GLU A 41 -0.60 -9.18 16.32
CA GLU A 41 -0.60 -10.59 15.90
C GLU A 41 -1.69 -10.80 14.84
N VAL A 42 -1.30 -11.23 13.64
CA VAL A 42 -2.21 -11.46 12.53
C VAL A 42 -2.72 -12.89 12.62
N GLN A 43 -3.91 -13.05 13.20
CA GLN A 43 -4.63 -14.31 13.24
C GLN A 43 -5.91 -14.17 12.42
N THR A 44 -5.94 -14.78 11.24
CA THR A 44 -7.10 -14.76 10.33
C THR A 44 -7.93 -16.04 10.48
N VAL A 45 -9.25 -15.94 10.29
CA VAL A 45 -10.13 -17.11 10.22
C VAL A 45 -9.83 -17.93 8.97
N SER A 46 -9.79 -17.29 7.79
CA SER A 46 -9.28 -17.91 6.56
C SER A 46 -7.78 -17.69 6.42
N SER A 47 -7.02 -18.73 6.11
CA SER A 47 -5.57 -18.60 5.82
C SER A 47 -5.30 -17.81 4.53
N ARG A 48 -6.30 -17.69 3.64
CA ARG A 48 -6.18 -16.99 2.35
C ARG A 48 -5.89 -15.50 2.51
N THR A 49 -6.32 -14.89 3.61
CA THR A 49 -6.17 -13.44 3.84
C THR A 49 -4.92 -13.07 4.63
N TYR A 50 -4.15 -14.03 5.14
CA TYR A 50 -2.99 -13.74 5.99
C TYR A 50 -2.02 -12.74 5.35
N GLY A 51 -1.61 -12.99 4.10
CA GLY A 51 -0.70 -12.10 3.38
C GLY A 51 -1.29 -10.71 3.12
N PHE A 52 -2.60 -10.64 2.90
CA PHE A 52 -3.32 -9.37 2.73
C PHE A 52 -3.35 -8.57 4.02
N MET A 53 -3.50 -9.21 5.17
CA MET A 53 -3.52 -8.52 6.46
C MET A 53 -2.17 -7.92 6.83
N VAL A 54 -1.07 -8.60 6.50
CA VAL A 54 0.28 -8.02 6.66
C VAL A 54 0.42 -6.74 5.84
N LEU A 55 0.02 -6.78 4.56
CA LEU A 55 0.06 -5.60 3.70
C LEU A 55 -0.91 -4.51 4.15
N TYR A 56 -2.10 -4.88 4.59
CA TYR A 56 -3.11 -3.96 5.11
C TYR A 56 -2.56 -3.14 6.29
N ASP A 57 -1.88 -3.79 7.24
CA ASP A 57 -1.29 -3.14 8.41
C ASP A 57 -0.13 -2.21 8.01
N MET A 58 0.71 -2.65 7.06
CA MET A 58 1.76 -1.81 6.47
C MET A 58 1.17 -0.57 5.79
N HIS A 59 0.19 -0.74 4.90
CA HIS A 59 -0.45 0.36 4.17
C HIS A 59 -1.19 1.31 5.10
N THR A 60 -1.81 0.81 6.17
CA THR A 60 -2.46 1.62 7.21
C THR A 60 -1.47 2.63 7.81
N THR A 61 -0.25 2.16 8.09
CA THR A 61 0.83 3.02 8.60
C THR A 61 1.37 3.94 7.52
N PHE A 62 1.69 3.40 6.34
CA PHE A 62 2.34 4.14 5.26
C PHE A 62 1.46 5.27 4.71
N PHE A 63 0.14 5.09 4.67
CA PHE A 63 -0.78 6.16 4.29
C PHE A 63 -0.61 7.39 5.18
N SER A 64 -0.53 7.21 6.51
CA SER A 64 -0.35 8.34 7.43
C SER A 64 1.04 8.98 7.25
N ASN A 65 2.07 8.15 7.06
CA ASN A 65 3.44 8.63 6.86
C ASN A 65 3.64 9.38 5.53
N VAL A 66 2.91 9.00 4.47
CA VAL A 66 3.10 9.59 3.14
C VAL A 66 2.44 10.96 3.00
N ILE A 67 1.43 11.27 3.80
CA ILE A 67 0.70 12.55 3.73
C ILE A 67 1.20 13.60 4.72
N VAL A 68 2.14 13.25 5.60
CA VAL A 68 2.65 14.14 6.66
C VAL A 68 3.28 15.42 6.10
N ASP A 69 2.96 16.55 6.73
CA ASP A 69 3.47 17.90 6.43
C ASP A 69 3.18 18.45 5.02
N ILE A 70 2.38 17.77 4.20
CA ILE A 70 2.02 18.27 2.86
C ILE A 70 1.04 19.43 2.98
N SER A 71 1.37 20.57 2.39
CA SER A 71 0.49 21.74 2.36
C SER A 71 -0.77 21.49 1.52
N GLU A 72 -1.89 22.15 1.85
CA GLU A 72 -3.13 22.04 1.06
C GLU A 72 -2.93 22.46 -0.40
N LYS A 73 -2.10 23.48 -0.63
CA LYS A 73 -1.74 23.94 -1.97
C LYS A 73 -1.05 22.83 -2.76
N ASP A 74 -0.03 22.21 -2.18
CA ASP A 74 0.75 21.17 -2.87
C ASP A 74 -0.05 19.87 -3.02
N ALA A 75 -0.99 19.60 -2.10
CA ALA A 75 -1.88 18.45 -2.21
C ALA A 75 -2.80 18.51 -3.46
N GLY A 76 -3.10 19.72 -3.93
CA GLY A 76 -3.87 19.98 -5.15
C GLY A 76 -3.02 20.16 -6.42
N GLU A 77 -1.69 20.20 -6.30
CA GLU A 77 -0.79 20.48 -7.43
C GLU A 77 -0.66 19.27 -8.36
N ARG A 78 -0.50 19.54 -9.67
CA ARG A 78 -0.33 18.52 -10.72
C ARG A 78 0.98 18.65 -11.49
N LEU A 79 1.78 19.67 -11.18
CA LEU A 79 3.07 19.98 -11.81
C LEU A 79 2.98 20.04 -13.34
N GLY A 80 1.87 20.59 -13.85
CA GLY A 80 1.60 20.70 -15.29
C GLY A 80 1.33 19.36 -16.00
N THR A 81 1.07 18.29 -15.26
CA THR A 81 0.78 16.95 -15.83
C THR A 81 -0.72 16.63 -15.83
N LYS A 82 -1.09 15.50 -16.43
CA LYS A 82 -2.43 14.91 -16.34
C LYS A 82 -2.58 13.92 -15.18
N ALA A 83 -1.56 13.75 -14.35
CA ALA A 83 -1.60 12.81 -13.24
C ALA A 83 -2.61 13.28 -12.17
N ASN A 84 -3.09 12.35 -11.36
CA ASN A 84 -3.94 12.70 -10.23
C ASN A 84 -3.09 13.39 -9.15
N HIS A 85 -3.59 14.51 -8.62
CA HIS A 85 -2.94 15.20 -7.50
C HIS A 85 -3.11 14.39 -6.20
N MET A 86 -2.31 14.70 -5.18
CA MET A 86 -2.28 13.93 -3.92
C MET A 86 -3.64 13.89 -3.22
N ALA A 87 -4.41 14.98 -3.21
CA ALA A 87 -5.72 15.01 -2.55
C ALA A 87 -6.73 14.03 -3.17
N TRP A 88 -6.74 13.85 -4.50
CA TRP A 88 -7.60 12.85 -5.14
C TRP A 88 -7.09 11.43 -4.87
N LEU A 89 -5.77 11.21 -4.95
CA LEU A 89 -5.18 9.91 -4.66
C LEU A 89 -5.48 9.46 -3.22
N ALA A 90 -5.28 10.35 -2.24
CA ALA A 90 -5.57 10.08 -0.85
C ALA A 90 -7.06 9.83 -0.61
N GLY A 91 -7.93 10.72 -1.10
CA GLY A 91 -9.36 10.58 -0.90
C GLY A 91 -9.96 9.35 -1.57
N SER A 92 -9.53 9.01 -2.79
CA SER A 92 -10.01 7.80 -3.48
C SER A 92 -9.54 6.51 -2.80
N LEU A 93 -8.30 6.49 -2.27
CA LEU A 93 -7.78 5.37 -1.49
C LEU A 93 -8.60 5.18 -0.20
N VAL A 94 -8.87 6.27 0.53
CA VAL A 94 -9.70 6.20 1.74
C VAL A 94 -11.12 5.71 1.40
N GLN A 95 -11.74 6.23 0.34
CA GLN A 95 -13.08 5.83 -0.09
C GLN A 95 -13.18 4.31 -0.33
N GLU A 96 -12.15 3.68 -0.89
CA GLU A 96 -12.17 2.23 -1.14
C GLU A 96 -12.26 1.39 0.12
N ARG A 97 -11.67 1.84 1.24
CA ARG A 97 -11.87 1.16 2.53
C ARG A 97 -13.29 1.27 3.02
N PHE A 98 -13.95 2.41 2.83
CA PHE A 98 -15.37 2.55 3.16
C PHE A 98 -16.26 1.66 2.28
N GLU A 99 -15.97 1.59 0.99
CA GLU A 99 -16.70 0.74 0.05
C GLU A 99 -16.51 -0.75 0.35
N LEU A 100 -15.28 -1.18 0.65
CA LEU A 100 -15.03 -2.56 1.07
C LEU A 100 -15.73 -2.87 2.39
N ALA A 101 -15.66 -1.96 3.38
CA ALA A 101 -16.31 -2.15 4.67
C ALA A 101 -17.83 -2.32 4.53
N LYS A 102 -18.45 -1.64 3.57
CA LYS A 102 -19.87 -1.81 3.25
C LYS A 102 -20.20 -3.25 2.81
N SER A 103 -19.31 -3.93 2.08
CA SER A 103 -19.46 -5.36 1.74
C SER A 103 -19.45 -6.28 2.97
N PHE A 104 -18.96 -5.79 4.12
CA PHE A 104 -19.01 -6.46 5.43
C PHE A 104 -20.12 -5.92 6.34
N GLY A 105 -21.09 -5.18 5.80
CA GLY A 105 -22.22 -4.63 6.56
C GLY A 105 -21.88 -3.40 7.41
N LEU A 106 -20.67 -2.83 7.26
CA LEU A 106 -20.28 -1.59 7.94
C LEU A 106 -20.75 -0.39 7.12
N ASP A 107 -21.96 0.09 7.38
CA ASP A 107 -22.52 1.25 6.69
C ASP A 107 -21.97 2.57 7.27
N LYS A 108 -20.76 2.93 6.82
CA LYS A 108 -20.12 4.21 7.11
C LYS A 108 -19.80 4.92 5.81
N GLN A 109 -19.69 6.23 5.87
CA GLN A 109 -19.33 7.06 4.73
C GLN A 109 -18.13 7.92 5.06
N GLN A 110 -17.25 8.07 4.07
CA GLN A 110 -16.19 9.06 4.06
C GLN A 110 -16.81 10.47 4.09
N GLN A 111 -16.16 11.44 4.74
CA GLN A 111 -16.62 12.83 4.76
C GLN A 111 -16.75 13.44 3.36
N ALA A 112 -15.95 12.96 2.41
CA ALA A 112 -15.92 13.41 1.02
C ALA A 112 -16.65 12.47 0.05
N HIS A 113 -17.52 11.59 0.54
CA HIS A 113 -18.14 10.49 -0.22
C HIS A 113 -18.66 10.90 -1.61
N ASP A 114 -19.34 12.04 -1.74
CA ASP A 114 -19.91 12.49 -3.01
C ASP A 114 -18.90 12.74 -4.13
N LEU A 115 -17.65 13.04 -3.78
CA LEU A 115 -16.55 13.26 -4.73
C LEU A 115 -16.03 11.94 -5.32
N PHE A 116 -16.18 10.83 -4.61
CA PHE A 116 -15.53 9.56 -4.94
C PHE A 116 -16.49 8.40 -5.20
N LYS A 117 -17.74 8.49 -4.74
CA LYS A 117 -18.77 7.46 -4.95
C LYS A 117 -18.88 7.08 -6.42
N ASP A 118 -19.22 5.82 -6.67
CA ASP A 118 -19.30 5.25 -8.01
C ASP A 118 -17.95 5.33 -8.77
N HIS A 119 -16.85 5.32 -8.02
CA HIS A 119 -15.48 5.38 -8.54
C HIS A 119 -15.21 6.59 -9.45
N LYS A 120 -15.77 7.75 -9.11
CA LYS A 120 -15.57 8.98 -9.87
C LYS A 120 -14.09 9.31 -10.03
N GLY A 121 -13.71 9.55 -11.29
CA GLY A 121 -12.42 10.12 -11.63
C GLY A 121 -12.23 11.53 -11.06
N ILE A 122 -11.02 12.04 -11.19
CA ILE A 122 -10.71 13.43 -10.83
C ILE A 122 -11.57 14.41 -11.63
N GLN A 123 -12.03 15.45 -10.94
CA GLN A 123 -12.98 16.43 -11.48
C GLN A 123 -12.28 17.79 -11.58
N GLU A 124 -12.21 18.34 -12.79
CA GLU A 124 -11.54 19.63 -13.04
C GLU A 124 -12.29 20.78 -12.34
N GLY A 125 -11.54 21.71 -11.76
CA GLY A 125 -12.09 22.89 -11.07
C GLY A 125 -12.77 22.61 -9.73
N VAL A 126 -12.79 21.36 -9.27
CA VAL A 126 -13.31 20.99 -7.94
C VAL A 126 -12.20 21.07 -6.90
N GLN A 127 -12.48 21.75 -5.78
CA GLN A 127 -11.59 21.76 -4.63
C GLN A 127 -11.83 20.49 -3.78
N TYR A 128 -10.78 19.68 -3.64
CA TYR A 128 -10.80 18.50 -2.79
C TYR A 128 -10.48 18.87 -1.32
N PRO A 129 -11.00 18.12 -0.34
CA PRO A 129 -10.67 18.32 1.07
C PRO A 129 -9.17 18.24 1.37
N ALA A 130 -8.78 18.83 2.51
CA ALA A 130 -7.43 18.71 3.04
C ALA A 130 -7.07 17.25 3.36
N LEU A 131 -5.79 16.91 3.24
CA LEU A 131 -5.31 15.55 3.55
C LEU A 131 -5.61 15.12 4.98
N GLN A 132 -5.67 16.07 5.93
CA GLN A 132 -6.04 15.79 7.31
C GLN A 132 -7.46 15.25 7.46
N THR A 133 -8.41 15.69 6.62
CA THR A 133 -9.78 15.14 6.59
C THR A 133 -9.75 13.66 6.23
N PHE A 134 -8.96 13.29 5.22
CA PHE A 134 -8.78 11.90 4.81
C PHE A 134 -8.03 11.07 5.87
N GLU A 135 -7.08 11.65 6.58
CA GLU A 135 -6.38 11.00 7.69
C GLU A 135 -7.35 10.65 8.85
N GLN A 136 -8.29 11.54 9.17
CA GLN A 136 -9.31 11.29 10.19
C GLN A 136 -10.21 10.13 9.78
N ASP A 137 -10.71 10.14 8.55
CA ASP A 137 -11.53 9.05 8.00
C ASP A 137 -10.76 7.73 7.97
N TRP A 138 -9.47 7.78 7.59
CA TRP A 138 -8.58 6.63 7.61
C TRP A 138 -8.44 6.01 9.00
N LYS A 139 -8.21 6.83 10.04
CA LYS A 139 -8.11 6.38 11.44
C LYS A 139 -9.41 5.74 11.95
N ILE A 140 -10.57 6.12 11.38
CA ILE A 140 -11.87 5.53 11.72
C ILE A 140 -12.06 4.19 11.01
N ILE A 141 -11.92 4.17 9.68
CA ILE A 141 -12.32 3.00 8.89
C ILE A 141 -11.32 1.85 8.98
N SER A 142 -10.03 2.16 9.11
CA SER A 142 -8.96 1.16 9.10
C SER A 142 -9.10 0.09 10.17
N PRO A 143 -9.25 0.42 11.48
CA PRO A 143 -9.42 -0.63 12.50
C PRO A 143 -10.72 -1.43 12.35
N LEU A 144 -11.79 -0.80 11.85
CA LEU A 144 -13.09 -1.46 11.66
C LEU A 144 -13.03 -2.48 10.52
N LEU A 145 -12.50 -2.08 9.38
CA LEU A 145 -12.34 -2.97 8.24
C LEU A 145 -11.29 -4.04 8.53
N ARG A 146 -10.18 -3.71 9.22
CA ARG A 146 -9.20 -4.70 9.68
C ARG A 146 -9.85 -5.83 10.46
N LYS A 147 -10.72 -5.49 11.43
CA LYS A 147 -11.44 -6.49 12.22
C LYS A 147 -12.31 -7.38 11.33
N ALA A 148 -13.11 -6.78 10.44
CA ALA A 148 -13.98 -7.53 9.54
C ALA A 148 -13.19 -8.49 8.62
N LEU A 149 -12.01 -8.08 8.14
CA LEU A 149 -11.16 -8.92 7.29
C LEU A 149 -10.49 -10.07 8.05
N LEU A 150 -10.15 -9.89 9.34
CA LEU A 150 -9.63 -10.97 10.18
C LEU A 150 -10.68 -12.03 10.49
N GLU A 151 -11.93 -11.60 10.67
CA GLU A 151 -13.08 -12.44 11.02
C GLU A 151 -13.74 -13.09 9.79
N ALA A 152 -13.36 -12.70 8.57
CA ALA A 152 -13.90 -13.26 7.33
C ALA A 152 -13.47 -14.73 7.13
N ASP A 153 -14.46 -15.60 6.99
CA ASP A 153 -14.27 -17.01 6.62
C ASP A 153 -14.33 -17.22 5.10
N ASP A 154 -14.09 -18.46 4.66
CA ASP A 154 -14.06 -18.79 3.24
C ASP A 154 -15.43 -18.57 2.55
N GLU A 155 -16.55 -18.80 3.24
CA GLU A 155 -17.89 -18.55 2.70
C GLU A 155 -18.07 -17.06 2.41
N LYS A 156 -17.70 -16.19 3.35
CA LYS A 156 -17.74 -14.74 3.15
C LYS A 156 -16.84 -14.31 2.01
N LEU A 157 -15.63 -14.87 1.92
CA LEU A 157 -14.65 -14.51 0.89
C LEU A 157 -15.09 -14.93 -0.52
N ASP A 158 -15.89 -15.99 -0.65
CA ASP A 158 -16.39 -16.50 -1.92
C ASP A 158 -17.74 -15.86 -2.33
N GLU A 159 -18.30 -14.95 -1.52
CA GLU A 159 -19.49 -14.19 -1.89
C GLU A 159 -19.26 -13.42 -3.21
N PRO A 160 -20.25 -13.42 -4.13
CA PRO A 160 -20.14 -12.70 -5.38
C PRO A 160 -20.24 -11.19 -5.15
N PHE A 161 -19.29 -10.46 -5.72
CA PHE A 161 -19.31 -9.02 -5.89
C PHE A 161 -19.54 -8.68 -7.36
N GLU A 162 -20.59 -7.92 -7.64
CA GLU A 162 -21.00 -7.56 -9.00
C GLU A 162 -21.04 -6.04 -9.16
N MET A 163 -20.41 -5.55 -10.22
CA MET A 163 -20.53 -4.17 -10.69
C MET A 163 -20.73 -4.18 -12.21
N PRO A 164 -21.20 -3.08 -12.84
CA PRO A 164 -21.47 -3.08 -14.27
C PRO A 164 -20.26 -3.55 -15.10
N GLY A 165 -20.42 -4.70 -15.78
CA GLY A 165 -19.37 -5.28 -16.62
C GLY A 165 -18.30 -6.10 -15.90
N MET A 166 -18.41 -6.32 -14.58
CA MET A 166 -17.45 -7.13 -13.82
C MET A 166 -18.12 -7.96 -12.72
N LYS A 167 -17.72 -9.22 -12.61
CA LYS A 167 -18.11 -10.14 -11.54
C LYS A 167 -16.85 -10.77 -10.97
N MET A 168 -16.72 -10.73 -9.66
CA MET A 168 -15.60 -11.33 -8.92
C MET A 168 -16.09 -11.78 -7.55
N THR A 169 -15.25 -12.47 -6.80
CA THR A 169 -15.47 -12.79 -5.38
C THR A 169 -15.01 -11.65 -4.48
N LEU A 170 -15.46 -11.59 -3.23
CA LEU A 170 -14.91 -10.65 -2.25
C LEU A 170 -13.40 -10.85 -2.04
N PHE A 171 -12.91 -12.09 -2.11
CA PHE A 171 -11.48 -12.37 -2.08
C PHE A 171 -10.70 -11.66 -3.19
N GLU A 172 -11.20 -11.73 -4.43
CA GLU A 172 -10.58 -11.05 -5.58
C GLU A 172 -10.64 -9.53 -5.43
N LEU A 173 -11.75 -9.00 -4.91
CA LEU A 173 -11.88 -7.57 -4.61
C LEU A 173 -10.84 -7.11 -3.58
N ILE A 174 -10.70 -7.84 -2.47
CA ILE A 174 -9.70 -7.54 -1.43
C ILE A 174 -8.29 -7.59 -2.02
N SER A 175 -8.00 -8.60 -2.84
CA SER A 175 -6.71 -8.75 -3.52
C SER A 175 -6.39 -7.52 -4.37
N PHE A 176 -7.36 -7.07 -5.17
CA PHE A 176 -7.24 -5.90 -6.01
C PHE A 176 -7.05 -4.61 -5.20
N GLN A 177 -7.82 -4.43 -4.13
CA GLN A 177 -7.73 -3.25 -3.28
C GLN A 177 -6.39 -3.16 -2.54
N ILE A 178 -5.86 -4.25 -2.02
CA ILE A 178 -4.52 -4.28 -1.41
C ILE A 178 -3.45 -3.86 -2.44
N TYR A 179 -3.53 -4.36 -3.68
CA TYR A 179 -2.64 -3.93 -4.75
C TYR A 179 -2.79 -2.43 -5.06
N ARG A 180 -4.03 -1.94 -5.16
CA ARG A 180 -4.30 -0.53 -5.46
C ARG A 180 -3.83 0.41 -4.35
N GLU A 181 -3.99 0.03 -3.09
CA GLU A 181 -3.46 0.79 -1.95
C GLU A 181 -1.95 0.97 -2.07
N ALA A 182 -1.21 -0.12 -2.34
CA ALA A 182 0.24 -0.05 -2.55
C ALA A 182 0.61 0.88 -3.71
N ASN A 183 -0.12 0.77 -4.83
CA ASN A 183 0.10 1.62 -6.00
C ASN A 183 -0.14 3.12 -5.69
N CYS A 184 -1.24 3.45 -5.01
CA CYS A 184 -1.58 4.82 -4.66
C CYS A 184 -0.60 5.40 -3.63
N ILE A 185 -0.20 4.63 -2.61
CA ILE A 185 0.82 5.05 -1.63
C ILE A 185 2.16 5.29 -2.33
N GLY A 186 2.55 4.43 -3.28
CA GLY A 186 3.75 4.62 -4.10
C GLY A 186 3.70 5.93 -4.92
N GLN A 187 2.56 6.24 -5.53
CA GLN A 187 2.35 7.51 -6.23
C GLN A 187 2.44 8.71 -5.27
N LEU A 188 1.79 8.63 -4.10
CA LEU A 188 1.89 9.67 -3.07
C LEU A 188 3.35 9.89 -2.62
N ALA A 189 4.11 8.81 -2.44
CA ALA A 189 5.52 8.89 -2.06
C ALA A 189 6.38 9.55 -3.14
N LEU A 190 6.09 9.28 -4.42
CA LEU A 190 6.72 9.98 -5.54
C LEU A 190 6.36 11.47 -5.55
N TRP A 191 5.08 11.81 -5.34
CA TRP A 191 4.63 13.20 -5.26
C TRP A 191 5.37 13.99 -4.19
N ARG A 192 5.58 13.42 -2.99
CA ARG A 192 6.40 14.04 -1.94
C ARG A 192 7.75 14.50 -2.50
N ARG A 193 8.44 13.63 -3.25
CA ARG A 193 9.76 13.92 -3.82
C ARG A 193 9.71 14.99 -4.89
N LEU A 194 8.70 14.95 -5.77
CA LEU A 194 8.53 15.93 -6.85
C LEU A 194 8.21 17.33 -6.31
N LEU A 195 7.50 17.41 -5.19
CA LEU A 195 7.13 18.66 -4.52
C LEU A 195 8.19 19.16 -3.52
N GLY A 196 9.34 18.47 -3.41
CA GLY A 196 10.46 18.91 -2.57
C GLY A 196 10.39 18.49 -1.10
N TYR A 197 9.42 17.65 -0.71
CA TYR A 197 9.31 17.12 0.65
C TYR A 197 10.28 15.95 0.88
N PRO A 198 10.66 15.69 2.15
CA PRO A 198 11.40 14.48 2.50
C PRO A 198 10.68 13.21 2.04
N ALA A 199 11.45 12.15 1.72
CA ALA A 199 10.89 10.84 1.41
C ALA A 199 9.99 10.34 2.55
N MET A 200 8.97 9.55 2.20
CA MET A 200 8.16 8.84 3.20
C MET A 200 9.08 7.98 4.08
N LYS A 201 8.85 8.02 5.39
CA LYS A 201 9.50 7.11 6.32
C LYS A 201 8.66 5.84 6.45
N TYR A 202 9.31 4.68 6.34
CA TYR A 202 8.66 3.39 6.54
C TYR A 202 8.53 3.02 8.03
N MET A 203 9.34 3.66 8.88
CA MET A 203 9.39 3.50 10.34
C MET A 203 9.28 4.86 11.03
#